data_AF-A0A7T0NY17-F1
#
_entry.id   AF-A0A7T0NY17-F1
#
_cell.length_a   1.000
_cell.length_b   1.000
_cell.length_c   1.000
_cell.angle_alpha   90.00
_cell.angle_beta   90.00
_cell.angle_gamma   90.00
#
_symmetry.space_group_name_H-M   'P 1'
#
loop_
_entity.id
_entity.type
_entity.pdbx_description
1 polymer ?
#
loop_
_entity_poly.entity_id
_entity_poly.type
_entity_poly.pdbx_seq_one_letter_code
_entity_poly.pdbx_strand_id
1 'polypeptide(L)'
;MNRTILNIVIDLVAALLFVGMIATGYLLRFPLPPGSNKTHVLWGLTRHQWGDVHFWISLGLLVTMLIHLALHWNWIVTVIGKRCHLLKTSQPSLVRSAIWTVVVFTAICVGFGWMARRDVEEMAPSLQGTGAMHQRKHSRLPEPATAPPVKADSEHLVWKDIYPILEKHCLGCHGPQRQLAGFRVDVFQAFFGPDAKPPLIVARQSGFSPLIEIVSGQRPTMGMAESHKLAETDVARIRAWIDQGAE
;
A
#
# COMPACT_ATOMS: atom_id res chain seq x y z
N MET A 1 27.26 -27.43 -24.68
CA MET A 1 26.25 -28.19 -23.92
C MET A 1 25.23 -28.77 -24.90
N ASN A 2 24.78 -30.01 -24.72
CA ASN A 2 23.76 -30.61 -25.59
C ASN A 2 22.45 -29.81 -25.48
N ARG A 3 21.79 -29.50 -26.60
CA ARG A 3 20.52 -28.75 -26.63
C ARG A 3 19.44 -29.40 -25.76
N THR A 4 19.40 -30.73 -25.70
CA THR A 4 18.48 -31.45 -24.83
C THR A 4 18.76 -31.18 -23.35
N ILE A 5 20.03 -31.15 -22.95
CA ILE A 5 20.43 -30.83 -21.58
C ILE A 5 20.10 -29.37 -21.26
N LEU A 6 20.34 -28.44 -22.20
CA LEU A 6 19.97 -27.04 -22.05
C LEU A 6 18.46 -26.87 -21.78
N ASN A 7 17.62 -27.54 -22.57
CA ASN A 7 16.17 -27.47 -22.39
C ASN A 7 15.76 -28.02 -21.01
N ILE A 8 16.27 -29.19 -20.62
CA ILE A 8 15.96 -29.79 -19.30
C ILE A 8 16.36 -28.84 -18.16
N VAL A 9 17.54 -28.22 -18.26
CA VAL A 9 18.00 -27.27 -17.23
C VAL A 9 17.08 -26.05 -17.16
N ILE A 10 16.72 -25.45 -18.30
CA ILE A 10 15.83 -24.29 -18.33
C ILE A 10 14.44 -24.63 -17.79
N ASP A 11 13.90 -25.80 -18.12
CA ASP A 11 12.58 -26.25 -17.65
C ASP A 11 12.57 -26.51 -16.14
N LEU A 12 13.66 -27.10 -15.60
CA LEU A 12 13.81 -27.30 -14.16
C LEU A 12 13.94 -25.96 -13.42
N VAL A 13 14.75 -25.03 -13.94
CA VAL A 13 14.89 -23.67 -13.37
C VAL A 13 13.54 -22.95 -13.39
N ALA A 14 12.81 -23.02 -14.50
CA ALA A 14 11.47 -22.47 -14.63
C ALA A 14 10.50 -23.04 -13.57
N ALA A 15 10.47 -24.37 -13.41
CA ALA A 15 9.61 -25.03 -12.44
C ALA A 15 9.93 -24.60 -10.99
N LEU A 16 11.22 -24.51 -10.64
CA LEU A 16 11.65 -24.06 -9.32
C LEU A 16 11.27 -22.59 -9.06
N LEU A 17 11.50 -21.70 -10.03
CA LEU A 17 11.12 -20.30 -9.93
C LEU A 17 9.59 -20.11 -9.83
N PHE A 18 8.81 -20.95 -10.52
CA PHE A 18 7.35 -20.93 -10.44
C PHE A 18 6.84 -21.39 -9.07
N VAL A 19 7.44 -22.43 -8.47
CA VAL A 19 7.12 -22.83 -7.10
C VAL A 19 7.48 -21.71 -6.12
N GLY A 20 8.66 -21.10 -6.28
CA GLY A 20 9.08 -19.94 -5.49
C GLY A 20 8.12 -18.75 -5.63
N MET A 21 7.59 -18.51 -6.84
CA MET A 21 6.61 -17.46 -7.11
C MET A 21 5.33 -17.65 -6.29
N ILE A 22 4.76 -18.85 -6.34
CA ILE A 22 3.54 -19.19 -5.61
C ILE A 22 3.79 -19.12 -4.11
N ALA A 23 4.89 -19.69 -3.64
CA ALA A 23 5.25 -19.69 -2.22
C ALA A 23 5.40 -18.26 -1.69
N THR A 24 6.17 -17.41 -2.37
CA THR A 24 6.36 -16.01 -1.94
C THR A 24 5.08 -15.18 -2.05
N GLY A 25 4.24 -15.41 -3.08
CA GLY A 25 2.92 -14.79 -3.17
C GLY A 25 2.00 -15.19 -2.02
N TYR A 26 2.02 -16.46 -1.63
CA TYR A 26 1.31 -16.96 -0.44
C TYR A 26 1.84 -16.28 0.85
N LEU A 27 3.17 -16.20 1.01
CA LEU A 27 3.81 -15.55 2.17
C LEU A 27 3.40 -14.08 2.31
N LEU A 28 3.37 -13.33 1.21
CA LEU A 28 2.98 -11.92 1.19
C LEU A 28 1.48 -11.69 1.39
N ARG A 29 0.65 -12.73 1.25
CA ARG A 29 -0.80 -12.62 1.37
C ARG A 29 -1.33 -13.03 2.73
N PHE A 30 -0.79 -14.10 3.33
CA PHE A 30 -1.32 -14.66 4.58
C PHE A 30 -0.37 -14.45 5.78
N PRO A 31 0.89 -14.92 5.78
CA PRO A 31 1.83 -14.63 6.88
C PRO A 31 2.21 -13.16 7.04
N LEU A 32 2.36 -12.42 5.93
CA LEU A 32 2.80 -11.02 5.92
C LEU A 32 1.78 -10.14 5.20
N PRO A 33 0.54 -10.00 5.72
CA PRO A 33 -0.50 -9.23 5.07
C PRO A 33 -0.12 -7.74 4.95
N PRO A 34 -0.77 -6.98 4.06
CA PRO A 34 -0.52 -5.54 3.91
C PRO A 34 -0.55 -4.80 5.26
N GLY A 35 0.45 -3.94 5.50
CA GLY A 35 0.57 -3.16 6.75
C GLY A 35 1.27 -3.88 7.92
N SER A 36 1.79 -5.10 7.73
CA SER A 36 2.51 -5.86 8.76
C SER A 36 3.99 -5.47 8.95
N ASN A 37 4.52 -4.51 8.17
CA ASN A 37 5.95 -4.18 8.10
C ASN A 37 6.63 -3.89 9.45
N LYS A 38 5.90 -3.37 10.43
CA LYS A 38 6.45 -3.01 11.75
C LYS A 38 6.15 -4.03 12.84
N THR A 39 5.34 -5.05 12.56
CA THR A 39 4.81 -5.97 13.57
C THR A 39 5.18 -7.42 13.32
N HIS A 40 5.44 -7.80 12.07
CA HIS A 40 5.76 -9.18 11.71
C HIS A 40 7.07 -9.24 10.94
N VAL A 41 7.93 -10.14 11.38
CA VAL A 41 9.15 -10.56 10.67
C VAL A 41 9.06 -12.05 10.45
N LEU A 42 9.36 -12.50 9.23
CA LEU A 42 9.41 -13.91 8.88
C LEU A 42 10.84 -14.24 8.46
N TRP A 43 11.49 -15.13 9.21
CA TRP A 43 12.89 -15.50 9.02
C TRP A 43 13.84 -14.30 8.94
N GLY A 44 13.60 -13.29 9.79
CA GLY A 44 14.40 -12.07 9.86
C GLY A 44 14.13 -11.05 8.76
N LEU A 45 13.19 -11.33 7.85
CA LEU A 45 12.81 -10.43 6.76
C LEU A 45 11.42 -9.83 6.99
N THR A 46 11.31 -8.53 6.70
CA THR A 46 10.05 -7.77 6.71
C THR A 46 9.23 -8.06 5.46
N ARG A 47 7.95 -7.63 5.44
CA ARG A 47 7.09 -7.74 4.25
C ARG A 47 7.69 -7.03 3.03
N HIS A 48 8.32 -5.86 3.19
CA HIS A 48 8.99 -5.19 2.07
C HIS A 48 10.12 -6.04 1.49
N GLN A 49 10.97 -6.61 2.34
CA GLN A 49 12.09 -7.45 1.90
C GLN A 49 11.61 -8.74 1.22
N TRP A 50 10.55 -9.37 1.74
CA TRP A 50 9.90 -10.49 1.04
C TRP A 50 9.27 -10.05 -0.29
N GLY A 51 8.78 -8.81 -0.38
CA GLY A 51 8.33 -8.18 -1.60
C GLY A 51 9.45 -8.08 -2.64
N ASP A 52 10.65 -7.67 -2.22
CA ASP A 52 11.83 -7.62 -3.09
C ASP A 52 12.22 -9.01 -3.59
N VAL A 53 12.22 -10.01 -2.69
CA VAL A 53 12.47 -11.41 -3.07
C VAL A 53 11.46 -11.88 -4.13
N HIS A 54 10.16 -11.64 -3.90
CA HIS A 54 9.11 -11.98 -4.85
C HIS A 54 9.29 -11.28 -6.21
N PHE A 55 9.69 -10.00 -6.20
CA PHE A 55 9.97 -9.24 -7.42
C PHE A 55 11.13 -9.85 -8.22
N TRP A 56 12.26 -10.17 -7.58
CA TRP A 56 13.41 -10.75 -8.28
C TRP A 56 13.14 -12.16 -8.81
N ILE A 57 12.38 -12.98 -8.08
CA ILE A 57 11.90 -14.28 -8.59
C ILE A 57 11.00 -14.06 -9.81
N SER A 58 10.14 -13.02 -9.81
CA SER A 58 9.28 -12.69 -10.96
C SER A 58 10.08 -12.33 -12.19
N LEU A 59 11.10 -11.49 -12.02
CA LEU A 59 11.97 -11.10 -13.11
C LEU A 59 12.77 -12.30 -13.65
N GLY A 60 13.31 -13.14 -12.76
CA GLY A 60 14.03 -14.35 -13.15
C GLY A 60 13.12 -15.35 -13.89
N LEU A 61 11.90 -15.55 -13.41
CA LEU A 61 10.90 -16.41 -14.05
C LEU A 61 10.54 -15.86 -15.44
N LEU A 62 10.36 -14.55 -15.56
CA LEU A 62 10.07 -13.89 -16.84
C LEU A 62 11.19 -14.14 -17.85
N VAL A 63 12.44 -13.88 -17.48
CA VAL A 63 13.60 -14.11 -18.36
C VAL A 63 13.70 -15.58 -18.76
N THR A 64 13.55 -16.50 -17.79
CA THR A 64 13.59 -17.95 -18.04
C THR A 64 12.47 -18.38 -18.98
N MET A 65 11.26 -17.83 -18.83
CA MET A 65 10.13 -18.08 -19.72
C MET A 65 10.36 -17.57 -21.14
N LEU A 66 11.00 -16.41 -21.32
CA LEU A 66 11.35 -15.91 -22.64
C LEU A 66 12.38 -16.83 -23.33
N ILE A 67 13.37 -17.30 -22.60
CA ILE A 67 14.36 -18.27 -23.11
C ILE A 67 13.68 -19.60 -23.45
N HIS A 68 12.86 -20.15 -22.54
CA HIS A 68 12.10 -21.37 -22.77
C HIS A 68 11.22 -21.25 -24.03
N LEU A 69 10.46 -20.16 -24.15
CA LEU A 69 9.59 -19.90 -25.30
C LEU A 69 10.38 -19.82 -26.60
N ALA A 70 11.54 -19.15 -26.62
CA ALA A 70 12.41 -19.10 -27.78
C ALA A 70 12.97 -20.49 -28.16
N LEU A 71 13.34 -21.31 -27.18
CA LEU A 71 13.82 -22.68 -27.44
C LEU A 71 12.73 -23.58 -28.03
N HIS A 72 11.46 -23.36 -27.65
CA HIS A 72 10.31 -24.15 -28.04
C HIS A 72 9.44 -23.56 -29.17
N TRP A 73 9.73 -22.35 -29.65
CA TRP A 73 8.95 -21.66 -30.67
C TRP A 73 8.76 -22.46 -31.96
N ASN A 74 9.79 -23.19 -32.40
CA ASN A 74 9.71 -24.02 -33.60
C ASN A 74 8.64 -25.09 -33.46
N TRP A 75 8.53 -25.69 -32.27
CA TRP A 75 7.47 -26.65 -31.96
C TRP A 75 6.11 -25.95 -31.95
N ILE A 76 6.00 -24.76 -31.34
CA ILE A 76 4.76 -23.97 -31.29
C ILE A 76 4.24 -23.67 -32.70
N VAL A 77 5.07 -23.09 -33.57
CA VAL A 77 4.71 -22.79 -34.97
C VAL A 77 4.32 -24.05 -35.73
N THR A 78 5.02 -25.16 -35.49
CA THR A 78 4.70 -26.44 -36.15
C THR A 78 3.36 -27.00 -35.69
N VAL A 79 3.07 -26.97 -34.39
CA VAL A 79 1.81 -27.48 -33.83
C VAL A 79 0.63 -26.61 -34.24
N ILE A 80 0.76 -25.29 -34.10
CA ILE A 80 -0.30 -24.34 -34.48
C ILE A 80 -0.50 -24.35 -36.00
N GLY A 81 0.58 -24.32 -36.78
CA GLY A 81 0.53 -24.37 -38.25
C GLY A 81 -0.14 -25.62 -38.79
N LYS A 82 0.15 -26.79 -38.20
CA LYS A 82 -0.54 -28.05 -38.54
C LYS A 82 -2.00 -28.01 -38.13
N ARG A 83 -2.32 -27.48 -36.95
CA ARG A 83 -3.71 -27.39 -36.45
C ARG A 83 -4.57 -26.41 -37.24
N CYS A 84 -3.98 -25.35 -37.78
CA CYS A 84 -4.67 -24.37 -38.63
C CYS A 84 -4.55 -24.68 -40.14
N HIS A 85 -3.90 -25.79 -40.53
CA HIS A 85 -3.65 -26.15 -41.94
C HIS A 85 -2.89 -25.08 -42.76
N LEU A 86 -2.12 -24.21 -42.09
CA LEU A 86 -1.48 -23.03 -42.70
C LEU A 86 -0.03 -23.25 -43.16
N LEU A 87 0.60 -24.38 -42.83
CA LEU A 87 2.05 -24.58 -43.06
C LEU A 87 2.36 -25.87 -43.85
N LYS A 88 3.09 -25.74 -44.96
CA LYS A 88 3.37 -26.83 -45.90
C LYS A 88 4.68 -27.61 -45.67
N THR A 89 5.77 -27.04 -45.10
CA THR A 89 7.00 -27.76 -44.61
C THR A 89 8.26 -26.86 -44.54
N SER A 90 8.35 -25.91 -43.61
CA SER A 90 9.66 -25.31 -43.33
C SER A 90 9.81 -25.04 -41.84
N GLN A 91 10.80 -25.71 -41.23
CA GLN A 91 11.15 -25.46 -39.83
C GLN A 91 11.78 -24.06 -39.72
N PRO A 92 11.24 -23.15 -38.90
CA PRO A 92 11.85 -21.85 -38.71
C PRO A 92 13.21 -21.98 -38.03
N SER A 93 14.15 -21.07 -38.34
CA SER A 93 15.46 -21.06 -37.69
C SER A 93 15.33 -20.56 -36.25
N LEU A 94 16.14 -21.13 -35.35
CA LEU A 94 16.16 -20.75 -33.92
C LEU A 94 16.45 -19.25 -33.73
N VAL A 95 17.28 -18.66 -34.58
CA VAL A 95 17.57 -17.21 -34.57
C VAL A 95 16.33 -16.39 -34.90
N ARG A 96 15.57 -16.78 -35.94
CA ARG A 96 14.31 -16.08 -36.30
C ARG A 96 13.28 -16.20 -35.20
N SER A 97 13.21 -17.36 -34.56
CA SER A 97 12.37 -17.59 -33.39
C SER A 97 12.71 -16.63 -32.25
N ALA A 98 13.98 -16.57 -31.84
CA ALA A 98 14.41 -15.71 -30.74
C ALA A 98 14.09 -14.23 -31.02
N ILE A 99 14.33 -13.76 -32.25
CA ILE A 99 14.02 -12.40 -32.68
C ILE A 99 12.51 -12.13 -32.55
N TRP A 100 11.65 -13.01 -33.05
CA TRP A 100 10.19 -12.82 -32.97
C TRP A 100 9.67 -12.82 -31.53
N THR A 101 10.19 -13.70 -30.66
CA THR A 101 9.83 -13.71 -29.24
C THR A 101 10.16 -12.38 -28.56
N VAL A 102 11.34 -11.83 -28.81
CA VAL A 102 11.75 -10.53 -28.25
C VAL A 102 10.89 -9.38 -28.78
N VAL A 103 10.62 -9.36 -30.10
CA VAL A 103 9.80 -8.31 -30.73
C VAL A 103 8.38 -8.29 -30.18
N VAL A 104 7.71 -9.44 -30.15
CA VAL A 104 6.33 -9.55 -29.65
C VAL A 104 6.26 -9.17 -28.17
N PHE A 105 7.19 -9.68 -27.36
CA PHE A 105 7.22 -9.37 -25.94
C PHE A 105 7.46 -7.88 -25.67
N THR A 106 8.41 -7.27 -26.38
CA THR A 106 8.69 -5.83 -26.27
C THR A 106 7.47 -5.00 -26.64
N ALA A 107 6.78 -5.35 -27.72
CA ALA A 107 5.55 -4.67 -28.13
C ALA A 107 4.45 -4.77 -27.06
N ILE A 108 4.28 -5.94 -26.44
CA ILE A 108 3.32 -6.15 -25.35
C ILE A 108 3.70 -5.31 -24.12
N CYS A 109 4.96 -5.35 -23.68
CA CYS A 109 5.42 -4.59 -22.51
C CYS A 109 5.31 -3.07 -22.71
N VAL A 110 5.70 -2.58 -23.89
CA VAL A 110 5.58 -1.15 -24.23
C VAL A 110 4.11 -0.76 -24.35
N GLY A 111 3.30 -1.58 -25.02
CA GLY A 111 1.85 -1.35 -25.15
C GLY A 111 1.14 -1.33 -23.79
N PHE A 112 1.44 -2.30 -22.93
CA PHE A 112 0.92 -2.34 -21.55
C PHE A 112 1.43 -1.15 -20.74
N GLY A 113 2.71 -0.81 -20.80
CA GLY A 113 3.27 0.33 -20.08
C GLY A 113 2.66 1.67 -20.52
N TRP A 114 2.42 1.82 -21.82
CA TRP A 114 1.69 2.98 -22.37
C TRP A 114 0.24 3.00 -21.88
N MET A 115 -0.46 1.87 -21.93
CA MET A 115 -1.85 1.75 -21.47
C MET A 115 -1.98 1.99 -19.97
N ALA A 116 -1.13 1.37 -19.17
CA ALA A 116 -1.10 1.54 -17.72
C ALA A 116 -0.85 2.99 -17.34
N ARG A 117 -0.02 3.73 -18.09
CA ARG A 117 0.24 5.16 -17.88
C ARG A 117 -0.88 6.08 -18.36
N ARG A 118 -1.64 5.66 -19.38
CA ARG A 118 -2.72 6.45 -19.96
C ARG A 118 -3.82 6.75 -18.93
N ASP A 119 -4.06 5.80 -18.04
CA ASP A 119 -5.14 5.85 -17.05
C ASP A 119 -4.64 6.06 -15.61
N VAL A 120 -3.36 6.45 -15.41
CA VAL A 120 -2.89 6.89 -14.09
C VAL A 120 -3.42 8.29 -13.84
N GLU A 121 -4.57 8.37 -13.18
CA GLU A 121 -4.98 9.58 -12.51
C GLU A 121 -4.13 9.74 -11.24
N GLU A 122 -3.45 10.89 -11.12
CA GLU A 122 -2.91 11.30 -9.84
C GLU A 122 -4.10 11.40 -8.88
N MET A 123 -4.14 10.52 -7.88
CA MET A 123 -5.09 10.61 -6.79
C MET A 123 -5.00 12.05 -6.29
N ALA A 124 -6.06 12.84 -6.51
CA ALA A 124 -6.00 14.28 -6.35
C ALA A 124 -5.37 14.57 -4.98
N PRO A 125 -4.30 15.40 -4.91
CA PRO A 125 -3.74 15.78 -3.63
C PRO A 125 -4.91 16.25 -2.79
N SER A 126 -5.14 15.60 -1.66
CA SER A 126 -6.30 15.80 -0.81
C SER A 126 -6.30 17.23 -0.28
N LEU A 127 -6.72 18.22 -1.10
CA LEU A 127 -6.66 19.66 -0.88
C LEU A 127 -5.63 20.07 0.19
N GLN A 128 -4.39 19.61 0.01
CA GLN A 128 -3.25 19.97 0.84
C GLN A 128 -2.34 20.76 -0.09
N GLY A 129 -2.48 22.08 0.01
CA GLY A 129 -1.44 23.02 -0.42
C GLY A 129 -1.52 23.50 -1.87
N THR A 130 -2.62 24.12 -2.28
CA THR A 130 -2.48 25.30 -3.17
C THR A 130 -2.53 26.54 -2.28
N GLY A 131 -1.37 27.16 -2.16
CA GLY A 131 -1.21 28.43 -1.46
C GLY A 131 -2.00 29.52 -2.17
N ALA A 132 -3.21 29.79 -1.70
CA ALA A 132 -3.56 31.16 -1.41
C ALA A 132 -2.87 31.48 -0.08
N MET A 133 -1.69 32.09 -0.18
CA MET A 133 -1.10 32.89 0.88
C MET A 133 -2.07 34.05 1.14
N HIS A 134 -3.19 33.75 1.79
CA HIS A 134 -3.98 34.79 2.41
C HIS A 134 -3.11 35.27 3.55
N GLN A 135 -2.43 36.40 3.32
CA GLN A 135 -1.89 37.23 4.37
C GLN A 135 -3.02 37.42 5.38
N ARG A 136 -3.05 36.57 6.40
CA ARG A 136 -3.75 36.85 7.63
C ARG A 136 -2.95 38.00 8.21
N LYS A 137 -3.34 39.21 7.80
CA LYS A 137 -3.02 40.47 8.46
C LYS A 137 -2.96 40.15 9.94
N HIS A 138 -1.82 40.44 10.57
CA HIS A 138 -1.69 40.52 12.01
C HIS A 138 -2.67 41.59 12.52
N SER A 139 -3.97 41.28 12.47
CA SER A 139 -4.99 41.91 13.25
C SER A 139 -4.79 41.32 14.63
N ARG A 140 -4.17 42.13 15.50
CA ARG A 140 -4.11 41.99 16.96
C ARG A 140 -4.80 40.73 17.46
N LEU A 141 -3.99 39.76 17.89
CA LEU A 141 -4.41 38.76 18.85
C LEU A 141 -5.26 39.48 19.90
N PRO A 142 -6.53 39.08 20.13
CA PRO A 142 -7.13 39.36 21.41
C PRO A 142 -6.17 38.75 22.43
N GLU A 143 -5.73 39.58 23.36
CA GLU A 143 -5.13 39.16 24.62
C GLU A 143 -5.83 37.88 25.09
N PRO A 144 -5.08 36.86 25.57
CA PRO A 144 -5.70 35.61 25.97
C PRO A 144 -6.72 35.95 27.05
N ALA A 145 -7.99 35.95 26.67
CA ALA A 145 -9.08 36.02 27.61
C ALA A 145 -8.85 34.80 28.49
N THR A 146 -8.47 35.08 29.73
CA THR A 146 -8.44 34.15 30.83
C THR A 146 -9.79 33.45 30.86
N ALA A 147 -9.87 32.33 30.16
CA ALA A 147 -10.91 31.34 30.39
C ALA A 147 -10.77 31.00 31.89
N PRO A 148 -11.87 31.02 32.64
CA PRO A 148 -11.80 30.68 34.06
C PRO A 148 -11.14 29.32 34.19
N PRO A 149 -10.31 29.10 35.23
CA PRO A 149 -9.70 27.80 35.45
C PRO A 149 -10.83 26.79 35.54
N VAL A 150 -10.92 25.90 34.55
CA VAL A 150 -11.78 24.72 34.67
C VAL A 150 -11.26 24.02 35.90
N LYS A 151 -12.10 23.98 36.94
CA LYS A 151 -11.75 23.40 38.23
C LYS A 151 -11.24 21.98 38.00
N ALA A 152 -10.04 21.75 38.48
CA ALA A 152 -9.38 20.47 38.54
C ALA A 152 -10.15 19.56 39.51
N ASP A 153 -11.09 18.80 38.99
CA ASP A 153 -11.60 17.56 39.58
C ASP A 153 -11.75 16.45 38.51
N SER A 154 -11.22 16.66 37.30
CA SER A 154 -11.24 15.67 36.23
C SER A 154 -10.04 14.73 36.34
N GLU A 155 -10.32 13.47 36.65
CA GLU A 155 -9.44 12.30 36.51
C GLU A 155 -8.45 12.45 35.33
N HIS A 156 -7.17 12.18 35.58
CA HIS A 156 -6.12 12.22 34.55
C HIS A 156 -6.39 11.09 33.55
N LEU A 157 -6.89 11.46 32.37
CA LEU A 157 -7.23 10.52 31.32
C LEU A 157 -5.94 9.96 30.71
N VAL A 158 -5.90 8.66 30.49
CA VAL A 158 -4.83 7.98 29.78
C VAL A 158 -5.36 7.25 28.56
N TRP A 159 -4.47 6.75 27.71
CA TRP A 159 -4.83 5.96 26.52
C TRP A 159 -5.87 4.86 26.81
N LYS A 160 -5.80 4.20 27.97
CA LYS A 160 -6.76 3.15 28.37
C LYS A 160 -8.19 3.66 28.53
N ASP A 161 -8.39 4.94 28.85
CA ASP A 161 -9.71 5.55 29.00
C ASP A 161 -10.32 5.93 27.65
N ILE A 162 -9.47 6.21 26.66
CA ILE A 162 -9.85 6.66 25.32
C ILE A 162 -9.98 5.48 24.35
N TYR A 163 -9.12 4.47 24.48
CA TYR A 163 -9.07 3.33 23.57
C TYR A 163 -10.43 2.63 23.40
N PRO A 164 -11.28 2.40 24.42
CA PRO A 164 -12.59 1.76 24.23
C PRO A 164 -13.52 2.50 23.26
N ILE A 165 -13.43 3.84 23.21
CA ILE A 165 -14.19 4.66 22.25
C ILE A 165 -13.69 4.37 20.84
N LEU A 166 -12.37 4.40 20.65
CA LEU A 166 -11.72 4.14 19.37
C LEU A 166 -11.91 2.69 18.91
N GLU A 167 -11.91 1.73 19.84
CA GLU A 167 -12.13 0.32 19.57
C GLU A 167 -13.53 0.09 18.99
N LYS A 168 -14.55 0.66 19.65
CA LYS A 168 -15.94 0.52 19.23
C LYS A 168 -16.23 1.14 17.87
N HIS A 169 -15.63 2.29 17.57
CA HIS A 169 -16.01 3.10 16.41
C HIS A 169 -15.02 3.02 15.23
N CYS A 170 -13.75 2.73 15.47
CA CYS A 170 -12.69 2.84 14.46
C CYS A 170 -11.98 1.52 14.16
N LEU A 171 -11.90 0.58 15.11
CA LEU A 171 -11.10 -0.65 14.96
C LEU A 171 -11.53 -1.53 13.79
N GLY A 172 -12.83 -1.57 13.47
CA GLY A 172 -13.34 -2.37 12.34
C GLY A 172 -12.77 -1.96 10.98
N CYS A 173 -12.37 -0.70 10.83
CA CYS A 173 -11.85 -0.12 9.58
C CYS A 173 -10.35 0.20 9.64
N HIS A 174 -9.82 0.45 10.84
CA HIS A 174 -8.45 0.88 11.11
C HIS A 174 -7.75 -0.04 12.13
N GLY A 175 -7.99 -1.35 12.05
CA GLY A 175 -7.44 -2.37 12.95
C GLY A 175 -6.48 -3.34 12.25
N PRO A 176 -6.09 -4.43 12.93
CA PRO A 176 -5.13 -5.39 12.37
C PRO A 176 -5.63 -6.09 11.10
N GLN A 177 -6.95 -6.31 11.01
CA GLN A 177 -7.58 -6.99 9.87
C GLN A 177 -7.81 -6.06 8.66
N ARG A 178 -8.02 -4.76 8.91
CA ARG A 178 -8.34 -3.77 7.88
C ARG A 178 -7.72 -2.43 8.25
N GLN A 179 -6.93 -1.87 7.33
CA GLN A 179 -6.13 -0.66 7.56
C GLN A 179 -6.47 0.40 6.51
N LEU A 180 -7.70 0.92 6.54
CA LEU A 180 -8.11 1.99 5.62
C LEU A 180 -7.17 3.19 5.79
N ALA A 181 -6.83 3.82 4.66
CA ALA A 181 -5.83 4.89 4.58
C ALA A 181 -4.45 4.56 5.18
N GLY A 182 -4.13 3.27 5.39
CA GLY A 182 -2.87 2.83 6.01
C GLY A 182 -2.75 3.16 7.51
N PHE A 183 -3.85 3.51 8.17
CA PHE A 183 -3.86 3.90 9.58
C PHE A 183 -4.29 2.76 10.51
N ARG A 184 -3.64 2.68 11.69
CA ARG A 184 -3.88 1.69 12.75
C ARG A 184 -4.27 2.40 14.04
N VAL A 185 -5.54 2.31 14.42
CA VAL A 185 -6.11 2.96 15.61
C VAL A 185 -5.72 2.26 16.91
N ASP A 186 -5.38 0.98 16.85
CA ASP A 186 -4.92 0.16 17.99
C ASP A 186 -3.44 0.33 18.33
N VAL A 187 -2.72 1.15 17.57
CA VAL A 187 -1.31 1.47 17.82
C VAL A 187 -1.22 2.92 18.26
N PHE A 188 -1.05 3.15 19.56
CA PHE A 188 -0.95 4.49 20.16
C PHE A 188 0.03 5.43 19.42
N GLN A 189 1.22 4.92 19.06
CA GLN A 189 2.24 5.70 18.35
C GLN A 189 1.82 6.13 16.93
N ALA A 190 0.82 5.49 16.32
CA ALA A 190 0.34 5.86 14.99
C ALA A 190 -0.31 7.25 14.97
N PHE A 191 -0.78 7.76 16.11
CA PHE A 191 -1.38 9.08 16.21
C PHE A 191 -0.36 10.24 16.19
N PHE A 192 0.89 9.94 16.56
CA PHE A 192 1.97 10.93 16.74
C PHE A 192 3.09 10.78 15.70
N GLY A 193 3.23 9.59 15.11
CA GLY A 193 4.37 9.21 14.27
C GLY A 193 4.29 9.65 12.81
N PRO A 194 5.37 9.44 12.03
CA PRO A 194 5.49 9.82 10.61
C PRO A 194 4.54 9.07 9.67
N ASP A 195 3.79 8.07 10.15
CA ASP A 195 2.78 7.35 9.38
C ASP A 195 1.45 8.13 9.33
N ALA A 196 1.15 8.92 10.36
CA ALA A 196 0.15 9.98 10.31
C ALA A 196 0.85 11.24 9.80
N LYS A 197 0.99 11.40 8.48
CA LYS A 197 1.48 12.65 7.91
C LYS A 197 0.30 13.45 7.35
N PRO A 198 -0.04 14.61 7.95
CA PRO A 198 0.45 15.18 9.21
C PRO A 198 -0.07 14.43 10.46
N PRO A 199 0.58 14.58 11.64
CA PRO A 199 0.21 13.88 12.87
C PRO A 199 -1.25 14.15 13.22
N LEU A 200 -1.96 13.13 13.69
CA LEU A 200 -3.37 13.26 14.04
C LEU A 200 -3.56 13.93 15.40
N ILE A 201 -2.58 13.80 16.30
CA ILE A 201 -2.59 14.42 17.62
C ILE A 201 -1.40 15.35 17.79
N VAL A 202 -1.69 16.57 18.25
CA VAL A 202 -0.72 17.54 18.75
C VAL A 202 -0.96 17.67 20.25
N ALA A 203 -0.06 17.08 21.06
CA ALA A 203 -0.20 17.04 22.51
C ALA A 203 -0.37 18.46 23.10
N ARG A 204 -1.25 18.58 24.09
CA ARG A 204 -1.65 19.84 24.75
C ARG A 204 -2.35 20.87 23.86
N GLN A 205 -2.66 20.50 22.62
CA GLN A 205 -3.20 21.39 21.61
C GLN A 205 -4.32 20.69 20.82
N SER A 206 -5.40 20.34 21.51
CA SER A 206 -6.55 19.65 20.89
C SER A 206 -7.13 20.42 19.70
N GLY A 207 -7.15 21.76 19.76
CA GLY A 207 -7.63 22.63 18.67
C GLY A 207 -6.78 22.60 17.40
N PHE A 208 -5.54 22.11 17.48
CA PHE A 208 -4.63 21.93 16.34
C PHE A 208 -4.48 20.45 15.94
N SER A 209 -5.21 19.54 16.59
CA SER A 209 -5.14 18.10 16.34
C SER A 209 -6.16 17.68 15.28
N PRO A 210 -5.73 17.22 14.09
CA PRO A 210 -6.64 16.75 13.04
C PRO A 210 -7.61 15.66 13.50
N LEU A 211 -7.25 14.88 14.52
CA LEU A 211 -8.13 13.88 15.12
C LEU A 211 -9.47 14.48 15.55
N ILE A 212 -9.48 15.67 16.15
CA ILE A 212 -10.70 16.33 16.63
C ILE A 212 -11.64 16.65 15.46
N GLU A 213 -11.12 17.16 14.35
CA GLU A 213 -11.92 17.42 13.15
C GLU A 213 -12.54 16.14 12.57
N ILE A 214 -11.80 15.03 12.61
CA ILE A 214 -12.28 13.71 12.14
C ILE A 214 -13.40 13.21 13.04
N VAL A 215 -13.17 13.14 14.36
CA VAL A 215 -14.15 12.55 15.29
C VAL A 215 -15.38 13.44 15.49
N SER A 216 -15.28 14.74 15.16
CA SER A 216 -16.43 15.65 15.09
C SER A 216 -17.18 15.57 13.76
N GLY A 217 -16.68 14.83 12.76
CA GLY A 217 -17.24 14.77 11.41
C GLY A 217 -17.12 16.09 10.63
N GLN A 218 -16.25 16.99 11.08
CA GLN A 218 -16.11 18.35 10.52
C GLN A 218 -14.94 18.48 9.56
N ARG A 219 -14.18 17.42 9.32
CA ARG A 219 -13.02 17.45 8.42
C ARG A 219 -13.45 17.58 6.95
N PRO A 220 -13.28 18.74 6.30
CA PRO A 220 -13.86 19.00 4.97
C PRO A 220 -13.25 18.16 3.86
N THR A 221 -12.00 17.72 4.04
CA THR A 221 -11.23 16.96 3.05
C THR A 221 -11.48 15.45 3.12
N MET A 222 -12.43 14.99 3.94
CA MET A 222 -12.71 13.57 4.15
C MET A 222 -14.09 13.19 3.60
N GLY A 223 -14.13 12.40 2.51
CA GLY A 223 -15.38 12.02 1.84
C GLY A 223 -16.37 11.20 2.69
N MET A 224 -15.92 10.65 3.82
CA MET A 224 -16.75 9.93 4.80
C MET A 224 -16.68 10.55 6.20
N ALA A 225 -16.61 11.88 6.30
CA ALA A 225 -16.50 12.57 7.60
C ALA A 225 -17.64 12.21 8.58
N GLU A 226 -18.89 12.13 8.11
CA GLU A 226 -20.05 11.77 8.96
C GLU A 226 -19.94 10.36 9.58
N SER A 227 -19.30 9.40 8.89
CA SER A 227 -19.12 8.05 9.46
C SER A 227 -18.16 8.01 10.65
N HIS A 228 -17.36 9.06 10.83
CA HIS A 228 -16.41 9.20 11.93
C HIS A 228 -16.96 10.06 13.08
N LYS A 229 -18.17 10.63 12.92
CA LYS A 229 -18.77 11.50 13.92
C LYS A 229 -19.14 10.71 15.17
N LEU A 230 -18.52 11.06 16.28
CA LEU A 230 -18.82 10.52 17.61
C LEU A 230 -19.85 11.40 18.32
N ALA A 231 -20.35 10.90 19.45
CA ALA A 231 -21.15 11.71 20.36
C ALA A 231 -20.29 12.86 20.92
N GLU A 232 -20.88 14.03 21.13
CA GLU A 232 -20.18 15.21 21.65
C GLU A 232 -19.48 14.94 22.99
N THR A 233 -20.03 14.03 23.80
CA THR A 233 -19.41 13.58 25.06
C THR A 233 -18.09 12.85 24.84
N ASP A 234 -18.03 11.98 23.82
CA ASP A 234 -16.82 11.22 23.48
C ASP A 234 -15.78 12.14 22.86
N VAL A 235 -16.20 13.06 21.98
CA VAL A 235 -15.34 14.11 21.42
C VAL A 235 -14.75 14.97 22.54
N ALA A 236 -15.56 15.40 23.50
CA ALA A 236 -15.09 16.19 24.64
C ALA A 236 -14.08 15.43 25.51
N ARG A 237 -14.29 14.11 25.70
CA ARG A 237 -13.36 13.26 26.45
C ARG A 237 -12.02 13.10 25.73
N ILE A 238 -12.04 12.87 24.42
CA ILE A 238 -10.82 12.85 23.59
C ILE A 238 -10.11 14.19 23.62
N ARG A 239 -10.85 15.31 23.55
CA ARG A 239 -10.30 16.67 23.63
C ARG A 239 -9.56 16.89 24.95
N ALA A 240 -10.21 16.56 26.07
CA ALA A 240 -9.62 16.70 27.40
C ALA A 240 -8.34 15.87 27.54
N TRP A 241 -8.34 14.64 27.05
CA TRP A 241 -7.16 13.78 27.05
C TRP A 241 -5.99 14.38 26.22
N ILE A 242 -6.28 14.92 25.04
CA ILE A 242 -5.24 15.58 24.22
C ILE A 242 -4.67 16.80 24.95
N ASP A 243 -5.54 17.62 25.55
CA ASP A 243 -5.14 18.82 26.28
C ASP A 243 -4.32 18.49 27.54
N GLN A 244 -4.54 17.33 28.15
CA GLN A 244 -3.75 16.82 29.29
C GLN A 244 -2.36 16.32 28.88
N GLY A 245 -2.10 16.09 27.59
CA GLY A 245 -0.79 15.64 27.09
C GLY A 245 -0.85 14.41 26.19
N ALA A 246 -2.04 13.82 26.03
CA ALA A 246 -2.27 12.64 25.20
C ALA A 246 -1.38 11.43 25.58
N GLU A 247 -1.28 11.13 26.88
CA GLU A 247 -0.51 10.00 27.43
C GLU A 247 -1.27 8.67 27.42
#